data_AF-A0A966EWI4-F1
#
_entry.id   AF-A0A966EWI4-F1
#
_cell.length_a   1.000
_cell.length_b   1.000
_cell.length_c   1.000
_cell.angle_alpha   90.00
_cell.angle_beta   90.00
_cell.angle_gamma   90.00
#
_symmetry.space_group_name_H-M   'P 1'
#
loop_
_entity.id
_entity.type
_entity.pdbx_description
1 polymer ?
#
loop_
_entity_poly.entity_id
_entity_poly.type
_entity_poly.pdbx_seq_one_letter_code
_entity_poly.pdbx_strand_id
1 'polypeptide(L)'
;EKTLPLLKDALDFVSRMASKRGTVLFVGTKRAAGQAIAEEAARCGMPYVSHRWLGGMLTNFRTIRQSINRLKELEAMDSDGSFERLVKKEVLELTRERDRLEQSLGGIKDMNSLPDAMFVIDTGHEDIAVAEARKLGIPVVAVIDTNHNPEVVDYPIPGNDDAIRSVRLYAQLVADAILEGKASVPQIKGNREEFVELDAEGKPIDTADKPAAPRKKVARKVARKTAAKADSKPAEAPAEGKTAAKADSKPAEAPAEGETGAKADSKPAEVPAEGETAAAEAPAAKADNETEGKEKA
;
A
#
# COMPACT_ATOMS: atom_id res chain seq x y z
N GLU A 1 21.32 5.94 -29.09
CA GLU A 1 20.08 6.42 -28.44
C GLU A 1 19.38 5.23 -27.82
N LYS A 2 19.18 5.18 -26.48
CA LYS A 2 18.59 4.01 -25.80
C LYS A 2 17.23 4.28 -25.12
N THR A 3 16.93 5.53 -24.76
CA THR A 3 15.68 5.88 -24.05
C THR A 3 14.43 5.64 -24.87
N LEU A 4 14.39 6.04 -26.15
CA LEU A 4 13.19 5.89 -27.00
C LEU A 4 12.71 4.44 -27.16
N PRO A 5 13.54 3.44 -27.51
CA PRO A 5 13.08 2.06 -27.61
C PRO A 5 12.63 1.50 -26.26
N LEU A 6 13.40 1.71 -25.18
CA LEU A 6 13.05 1.21 -23.84
C LEU A 6 11.77 1.85 -23.28
N LEU A 7 11.57 3.15 -23.51
CA LEU A 7 10.33 3.84 -23.18
C LEU A 7 9.15 3.25 -23.95
N LYS A 8 9.32 2.95 -25.24
CA LYS A 8 8.27 2.32 -26.04
C LYS A 8 7.93 0.92 -25.51
N ASP A 9 8.93 0.08 -25.24
CA ASP A 9 8.73 -1.27 -24.71
C ASP A 9 7.98 -1.25 -23.36
N ALA A 10 8.30 -0.27 -22.50
CA ALA A 10 7.62 -0.02 -21.23
C ALA A 10 6.16 0.43 -21.41
N LEU A 11 5.89 1.38 -22.32
CA LEU A 11 4.53 1.85 -22.62
C LEU A 11 3.68 0.74 -23.26
N ASP A 12 4.25 -0.04 -24.17
CA ASP A 12 3.61 -1.20 -24.79
C ASP A 12 3.30 -2.28 -23.74
N PHE A 13 4.17 -2.49 -22.74
CA PHE A 13 3.87 -3.35 -21.59
C PHE A 13 2.70 -2.81 -20.74
N VAL A 14 2.75 -1.54 -20.32
CA VAL A 14 1.72 -0.89 -19.50
C VAL A 14 0.35 -0.90 -20.20
N SER A 15 0.31 -0.57 -21.50
CA SER A 15 -0.91 -0.62 -22.31
C SER A 15 -1.50 -2.03 -22.34
N ARG A 16 -0.69 -3.06 -22.59
CA ARG A 16 -1.12 -4.48 -22.55
C ARG A 16 -1.61 -4.93 -21.17
N MET A 17 -1.08 -4.38 -20.07
CA MET A 17 -1.59 -4.65 -18.72
C MET A 17 -2.96 -4.00 -18.50
N ALA A 18 -3.12 -2.75 -18.92
CA ALA A 18 -4.40 -2.03 -18.87
C ALA A 18 -5.49 -2.69 -19.74
N SER A 19 -5.15 -3.20 -20.94
CA SER A 19 -6.06 -3.99 -21.79
C SER A 19 -6.56 -5.27 -21.13
N LYS A 20 -5.79 -5.86 -20.20
CA LYS A 20 -6.19 -7.04 -19.42
C LYS A 20 -7.04 -6.69 -18.19
N ARG A 21 -7.39 -5.41 -18.01
CA ARG A 21 -7.98 -4.84 -16.78
C ARG A 21 -7.06 -5.00 -15.55
N GLY A 22 -5.76 -5.14 -15.77
CA GLY A 22 -4.76 -5.15 -14.71
C GLY A 22 -4.65 -3.78 -14.05
N THR A 23 -4.24 -3.80 -12.79
CA THR A 23 -4.01 -2.63 -11.95
C THR A 23 -2.53 -2.26 -11.94
N VAL A 24 -2.24 -0.99 -12.25
CA VAL A 24 -0.87 -0.45 -12.24
C VAL A 24 -0.75 0.52 -11.07
N LEU A 25 0.13 0.23 -10.11
CA LEU A 25 0.37 1.12 -8.97
C LEU A 25 1.44 2.15 -9.32
N PHE A 26 1.08 3.43 -9.25
CA PHE A 26 2.01 4.54 -9.46
C PHE A 26 2.72 4.88 -8.13
N VAL A 27 4.05 4.99 -8.14
CA VAL A 27 4.85 5.29 -6.94
C VAL A 27 5.85 6.41 -7.25
N GLY A 28 5.84 7.44 -6.41
CA GLY A 28 6.84 8.50 -6.42
C GLY A 28 6.64 9.45 -5.25
N THR A 29 7.42 9.27 -4.20
CA THR A 29 7.38 10.03 -2.94
C THR A 29 8.39 11.18 -2.90
N LYS A 30 9.36 11.17 -3.83
CA LYS A 30 10.24 12.30 -4.14
C LYS A 30 9.41 13.58 -4.35
N ARG A 31 9.87 14.70 -3.79
CA ARG A 31 9.13 15.99 -3.81
C ARG A 31 8.78 16.50 -5.21
N ALA A 32 9.61 16.17 -6.22
CA ALA A 32 9.35 16.51 -7.62
C ALA A 32 8.28 15.63 -8.28
N ALA A 33 8.01 14.44 -7.72
CA ALA A 33 7.14 13.42 -8.28
C ALA A 33 5.74 13.40 -7.67
N GLY A 34 5.60 13.58 -6.35
CA GLY A 34 4.35 13.31 -5.63
C GLY A 34 3.09 13.93 -6.23
N GLN A 35 3.13 15.22 -6.60
CA GLN A 35 1.99 15.89 -7.22
C GLN A 35 1.66 15.33 -8.61
N ALA A 36 2.67 15.16 -9.48
CA ALA A 36 2.46 14.65 -10.83
C ALA A 36 1.95 13.20 -10.84
N ILE A 37 2.47 12.36 -9.94
CA ILE A 37 2.00 10.99 -9.73
C ILE A 37 0.54 10.97 -9.28
N ALA A 38 0.15 11.79 -8.30
CA ALA A 38 -1.23 11.85 -7.82
C ALA A 38 -2.21 12.35 -8.89
N GLU A 39 -1.87 13.43 -9.61
CA GLU A 39 -2.72 14.00 -10.67
C GLU A 39 -2.96 13.00 -11.82
N GLU A 40 -1.89 12.39 -12.34
CA GLU A 40 -1.98 11.53 -13.54
C GLU A 40 -2.53 10.12 -13.22
N ALA A 41 -2.25 9.58 -12.03
CA ALA A 41 -2.85 8.32 -11.58
C ALA A 41 -4.36 8.46 -11.31
N ALA A 42 -4.77 9.57 -10.67
CA ALA A 42 -6.19 9.90 -10.52
C ALA A 42 -6.88 10.09 -11.89
N ARG A 43 -6.23 10.77 -12.85
CA ARG A 43 -6.75 10.94 -14.22
C ARG A 43 -6.99 9.61 -14.94
N CYS A 44 -6.08 8.65 -14.83
CA CYS A 44 -6.26 7.33 -15.45
C CYS A 44 -7.04 6.31 -14.59
N GLY A 45 -7.47 6.70 -13.38
CA GLY A 45 -8.21 5.84 -12.46
C GLY A 45 -7.40 4.62 -12.03
N MET A 46 -6.20 4.86 -11.51
CA MET A 46 -5.26 3.85 -11.00
C MET A 46 -4.77 4.22 -9.59
N PRO A 47 -4.41 3.22 -8.75
CA PRO A 47 -3.91 3.49 -7.41
C PRO A 47 -2.52 4.16 -7.44
N TYR A 48 -2.21 4.95 -6.41
CA TYR A 48 -0.94 5.65 -6.29
C TYR A 48 -0.43 5.79 -4.85
N VAL A 49 0.89 5.99 -4.71
CA VAL A 49 1.57 6.41 -3.47
C VAL A 49 2.49 7.60 -3.80
N SER A 50 2.09 8.78 -3.32
CA SER A 50 2.74 10.06 -3.66
C SER A 50 3.49 10.73 -2.50
N HIS A 51 3.46 10.16 -1.28
CA HIS A 51 3.93 10.84 -0.07
C HIS A 51 4.96 10.06 0.74
N ARG A 52 4.67 8.80 1.10
CA ARG A 52 5.62 7.93 1.79
C ARG A 52 5.27 6.46 1.57
N TRP A 53 6.26 5.65 1.18
CA TRP A 53 6.12 4.20 1.23
C TRP A 53 6.17 3.71 2.68
N LEU A 54 5.21 2.91 3.11
CA LEU A 54 5.26 2.20 4.38
C LEU A 54 5.82 0.79 4.12
N GLY A 55 6.90 0.41 4.79
CA GLY A 55 7.46 -0.93 4.65
C GLY A 55 6.43 -2.00 5.01
N GLY A 56 6.24 -2.97 4.12
CA GLY A 56 5.16 -3.95 4.20
C GLY A 56 3.91 -3.57 3.39
N MET A 57 3.94 -2.49 2.59
CA MET A 57 2.80 -2.04 1.78
C MET A 57 2.24 -3.14 0.87
N LEU A 58 3.12 -3.97 0.29
CA LEU A 58 2.72 -5.10 -0.56
C LEU A 58 2.91 -6.42 0.17
N THR A 59 4.08 -6.61 0.81
CA THR A 59 4.45 -7.88 1.47
C THR A 59 3.64 -8.18 2.73
N ASN A 60 3.07 -7.16 3.38
CA ASN A 60 2.11 -7.30 4.48
C ASN A 60 0.79 -6.57 4.19
N PHE A 61 0.27 -6.71 2.97
CA PHE A 61 -0.96 -6.06 2.53
C PHE A 61 -2.19 -6.36 3.43
N ARG A 62 -2.20 -7.47 4.18
CA ARG A 62 -3.26 -7.78 5.16
C ARG A 62 -3.35 -6.74 6.27
N THR A 63 -2.23 -6.30 6.85
CA THR A 63 -2.21 -5.25 7.88
C THR A 63 -2.51 -3.88 7.27
N ILE A 64 -1.97 -3.60 6.08
CA ILE A 64 -2.22 -2.34 5.37
C ILE A 64 -3.71 -2.16 5.06
N ARG A 65 -4.40 -3.24 4.66
CA ARG A 65 -5.86 -3.25 4.49
C ARG A 65 -6.62 -2.93 5.78
N GLN A 66 -6.11 -3.31 6.96
CA GLN A 66 -6.71 -2.90 8.24
C GLN A 66 -6.57 -1.38 8.46
N SER A 67 -5.41 -0.80 8.13
CA SER A 67 -5.21 0.65 8.17
C SER A 67 -6.07 1.42 7.15
N ILE A 68 -6.30 0.84 5.96
CA ILE A 68 -7.23 1.40 4.96
C ILE A 68 -8.69 1.32 5.47
N ASN A 69 -9.09 0.23 6.13
CA ASN A 69 -10.40 0.14 6.74
C ASN A 69 -10.57 1.17 7.87
N ARG A 70 -9.54 1.36 8.71
CA ARG A 70 -9.51 2.39 9.75
C ARG A 70 -9.64 3.81 9.18
N LEU A 71 -9.00 4.10 8.06
CA LEU A 71 -9.18 5.35 7.33
C LEU A 71 -10.64 5.54 6.90
N LYS A 72 -11.27 4.52 6.30
CA LYS A 72 -12.68 4.56 5.89
C LYS A 72 -13.66 4.70 7.07
N GLU A 73 -13.34 4.10 8.23
CA GLU A 73 -14.08 4.31 9.48
C GLU A 73 -14.01 5.77 9.93
N LEU A 74 -12.83 6.41 9.86
CA LEU A 74 -12.65 7.81 10.24
C LEU A 74 -13.32 8.78 9.25
N GLU A 75 -13.26 8.50 7.94
CA GLU A 75 -14.03 9.23 6.91
C GLU A 75 -15.55 9.11 7.18
N ALA A 76 -16.04 7.92 7.56
CA ALA A 76 -17.44 7.70 7.89
C ALA A 76 -17.87 8.50 9.14
N MET A 77 -17.10 8.46 10.24
CA MET A 77 -17.38 9.19 11.49
C MET A 77 -17.33 10.72 11.37
N ASP A 78 -16.57 11.22 10.40
CA ASP A 78 -16.50 12.65 10.05
C ASP A 78 -17.74 13.05 9.23
N SER A 79 -18.14 12.21 8.27
CA SER A 79 -19.31 12.45 7.40
C SER A 79 -20.68 12.24 8.07
N ASP A 80 -20.77 11.39 9.11
CA ASP A 80 -22.01 11.10 9.83
C ASP A 80 -22.27 12.03 11.05
N GLY A 81 -21.35 12.96 11.31
CA GLY A 81 -21.42 13.91 12.41
C GLY A 81 -21.06 13.33 13.79
N SER A 82 -20.54 12.11 13.88
CA SER A 82 -20.17 11.49 15.16
C SER A 82 -19.11 12.30 15.93
N PHE A 83 -18.24 13.03 15.23
CA PHE A 83 -17.26 13.93 15.84
C PHE A 83 -17.90 15.05 16.69
N GLU A 84 -19.13 15.49 16.39
CA GLU A 84 -19.82 16.53 17.17
C GLU A 84 -20.19 16.05 18.59
N ARG A 85 -20.23 14.74 18.83
CA ARG A 85 -20.55 14.12 20.13
C ARG A 85 -19.32 13.90 21.02
N LEU A 86 -18.12 14.16 20.51
CA LEU A 86 -16.85 13.90 21.19
C LEU A 86 -16.22 15.17 21.77
N VAL A 87 -15.26 15.02 22.68
CA VAL A 87 -14.52 16.16 23.23
C VAL A 87 -13.60 16.73 22.14
N LYS A 88 -13.48 18.06 22.05
CA LYS A 88 -12.61 18.74 21.04
C LYS A 88 -11.17 18.21 20.96
N LYS A 89 -10.64 17.68 22.06
CA LYS A 89 -9.32 17.03 22.10
C LYS A 89 -9.32 15.68 21.35
N GLU A 90 -10.33 14.85 21.58
CA GLU A 90 -10.50 13.54 20.92
C GLU A 90 -10.76 13.73 19.42
N VAL A 91 -11.60 14.70 19.05
CA VAL A 91 -11.80 15.11 17.64
C VAL A 91 -10.47 15.47 17.00
N LEU A 92 -9.66 16.33 17.63
CA LEU A 92 -8.34 16.71 17.11
C LEU A 92 -7.37 15.53 16.96
N GLU A 93 -7.42 14.54 17.85
CA GLU A 93 -6.62 13.32 17.75
C GLU A 93 -7.09 12.44 16.58
N LEU A 94 -8.40 12.25 16.40
CA LEU A 94 -9.00 11.50 15.29
C LEU A 94 -8.78 12.17 13.93
N THR A 95 -8.92 13.51 13.84
CA THR A 95 -8.60 14.28 12.63
C THR A 95 -7.13 14.10 12.24
N ARG A 96 -6.20 14.17 13.21
CA ARG A 96 -4.76 13.93 12.95
C ARG A 96 -4.45 12.49 12.55
N GLU A 97 -5.19 11.51 13.08
CA GLU A 97 -5.10 10.11 12.66
C GLU A 97 -5.56 9.97 11.19
N ARG A 98 -6.74 10.49 10.86
CA ARG A 98 -7.32 10.51 9.51
C ARG A 98 -6.36 11.16 8.51
N ASP A 99 -5.89 12.38 8.78
CA ASP A 99 -5.05 13.14 7.85
C ASP A 99 -3.73 12.43 7.56
N ARG A 100 -3.09 11.83 8.58
CA ARG A 100 -1.87 11.02 8.41
C ARG A 100 -2.13 9.78 7.56
N LEU A 101 -3.27 9.11 7.76
CA LEU A 101 -3.65 7.92 7.01
C LEU A 101 -4.01 8.27 5.57
N GLU A 102 -4.81 9.30 5.30
CA GLU A 102 -5.17 9.75 3.94
C GLU A 102 -3.94 10.18 3.15
N GLN A 103 -3.02 10.92 3.77
CA GLN A 103 -1.76 11.34 3.15
C GLN A 103 -0.85 10.16 2.75
N SER A 104 -0.95 9.01 3.43
CA SER A 104 -0.09 7.83 3.20
C SER A 104 -0.77 6.71 2.42
N LEU A 105 -2.10 6.58 2.53
CA LEU A 105 -2.89 5.43 2.05
C LEU A 105 -4.07 5.84 1.16
N GLY A 106 -4.40 7.13 1.06
CA GLY A 106 -5.57 7.62 0.29
C GLY A 106 -5.53 7.19 -1.17
N GLY A 107 -4.36 7.26 -1.81
CA GLY A 107 -4.17 6.82 -3.20
C GLY A 107 -4.27 5.30 -3.42
N ILE A 108 -4.30 4.47 -2.36
CA ILE A 108 -4.53 3.03 -2.44
C ILE A 108 -5.84 2.58 -1.76
N LYS A 109 -6.71 3.52 -1.34
CA LYS A 109 -7.90 3.18 -0.54
C LYS A 109 -8.93 2.32 -1.27
N ASP A 110 -8.99 2.42 -2.59
CA ASP A 110 -9.91 1.64 -3.44
C ASP A 110 -9.29 0.34 -3.97
N MET A 111 -8.04 0.05 -3.59
CA MET A 111 -7.29 -1.12 -4.03
C MET A 111 -7.67 -2.36 -3.20
N ASN A 112 -8.37 -3.32 -3.82
CA ASN A 112 -8.85 -4.54 -3.15
C ASN A 112 -7.81 -5.68 -3.13
N SER A 113 -6.98 -5.78 -4.17
CA SER A 113 -5.94 -6.81 -4.37
C SER A 113 -4.54 -6.19 -4.43
N LEU A 114 -3.50 -7.02 -4.53
CA LEU A 114 -2.18 -6.52 -4.92
C LEU A 114 -2.22 -5.99 -6.38
N PRO A 115 -1.35 -5.03 -6.75
CA PRO A 115 -1.24 -4.56 -8.12
C PRO A 115 -0.58 -5.59 -9.03
N ASP A 116 -0.96 -5.56 -10.31
CA ASP A 116 -0.43 -6.47 -11.35
C ASP A 116 0.89 -5.96 -11.96
N ALA A 117 1.17 -4.66 -11.85
CA ALA A 117 2.43 -4.03 -12.21
C ALA A 117 2.66 -2.74 -11.38
N MET A 118 3.89 -2.26 -11.33
CA MET A 118 4.25 -1.00 -10.70
C MET A 118 4.93 -0.06 -11.68
N PHE A 119 4.59 1.23 -11.60
CA PHE A 119 5.34 2.31 -12.23
C PHE A 119 6.00 3.15 -11.14
N VAL A 120 7.34 3.21 -11.14
CA VAL A 120 8.15 3.86 -10.09
C VAL A 120 8.96 5.01 -10.69
N ILE A 121 9.03 6.13 -10.00
CA ILE A 121 9.95 7.22 -10.31
C ILE A 121 11.02 7.25 -9.23
N ASP A 122 12.29 7.23 -9.63
CA ASP A 122 13.48 7.13 -8.77
C ASP A 122 13.57 5.82 -7.97
N THR A 123 14.32 4.86 -8.49
CA THR A 123 14.50 3.54 -7.83
C THR A 123 15.32 3.59 -6.54
N GLY A 124 16.03 4.68 -6.24
CA GLY A 124 16.83 4.82 -5.03
C GLY A 124 16.05 5.41 -3.86
N HIS A 125 15.18 6.39 -4.14
CA HIS A 125 14.23 6.90 -3.14
C HIS A 125 13.11 5.89 -2.83
N GLU A 126 12.77 5.01 -3.77
CA GLU A 126 11.71 3.99 -3.67
C GLU A 126 12.25 2.55 -3.51
N ASP A 127 13.47 2.38 -2.99
CA ASP A 127 14.18 1.10 -2.87
C ASP A 127 13.36 -0.01 -2.18
N ILE A 128 12.68 0.32 -1.08
CA ILE A 128 11.80 -0.59 -0.34
C ILE A 128 10.63 -1.06 -1.22
N ALA A 129 10.04 -0.17 -2.02
CA ALA A 129 8.92 -0.50 -2.90
C ALA A 129 9.35 -1.48 -4.00
N VAL A 130 10.48 -1.22 -4.65
CA VAL A 130 11.07 -2.11 -5.67
C VAL A 130 11.46 -3.46 -5.06
N ALA A 131 12.05 -3.48 -3.86
CA ALA A 131 12.42 -4.70 -3.16
C ALA A 131 11.21 -5.54 -2.73
N GLU A 132 10.10 -4.92 -2.33
CA GLU A 132 8.84 -5.61 -2.05
C GLU A 132 8.19 -6.17 -3.32
N ALA A 133 8.15 -5.39 -4.41
CA ALA A 133 7.63 -5.82 -5.70
C ALA A 133 8.37 -7.06 -6.23
N ARG A 134 9.71 -6.99 -6.23
CA ARG A 134 10.60 -8.09 -6.65
C ARG A 134 10.40 -9.36 -5.81
N LYS A 135 10.19 -9.25 -4.49
CA LYS A 135 9.91 -10.41 -3.61
C LYS A 135 8.58 -11.09 -3.94
N LEU A 136 7.61 -10.36 -4.48
CA LEU A 136 6.29 -10.86 -4.85
C LEU A 136 6.18 -11.25 -6.33
N GLY A 137 7.23 -10.99 -7.14
CA GLY A 137 7.21 -11.19 -8.59
C GLY A 137 6.31 -10.20 -9.34
N ILE A 138 6.04 -9.03 -8.75
CA ILE A 138 5.29 -7.95 -9.40
C ILE A 138 6.26 -7.21 -10.34
N PRO A 139 5.98 -7.13 -11.66
CA PRO A 139 6.86 -6.48 -12.62
C PRO A 139 6.94 -4.97 -12.39
N VAL A 140 8.15 -4.44 -12.43
CA VAL A 140 8.45 -3.02 -12.19
C VAL A 140 8.85 -2.34 -13.50
N VAL A 141 8.15 -1.26 -13.81
CA VAL A 141 8.55 -0.24 -14.79
C VAL A 141 9.09 0.94 -14.00
N ALA A 142 10.27 1.46 -14.33
CA ALA A 142 10.80 2.62 -13.60
C ALA A 142 11.58 3.62 -14.45
N VAL A 143 11.50 4.89 -14.07
CA VAL A 143 12.43 5.93 -14.54
C VAL A 143 13.70 5.85 -13.71
N ILE A 144 14.85 5.77 -14.38
CA ILE A 144 16.15 5.53 -13.76
C ILE A 144 17.18 6.54 -14.28
N ASP A 145 17.76 7.33 -13.38
CA ASP A 145 18.91 8.19 -13.65
C ASP A 145 20.25 7.47 -13.40
N THR A 146 21.34 8.12 -13.79
CA THR A 146 22.74 7.65 -13.84
C THR A 146 23.33 7.12 -12.53
N ASN A 147 22.70 7.42 -11.39
CA ASN A 147 23.10 7.01 -10.04
C ASN A 147 22.52 5.65 -9.59
N HIS A 148 21.60 5.04 -10.36
CA HIS A 148 20.88 3.84 -9.95
C HIS A 148 21.09 2.64 -10.88
N ASN A 149 21.07 1.41 -10.33
CA ASN A 149 21.30 0.18 -11.10
C ASN A 149 20.03 -0.25 -11.85
N PRO A 150 20.01 -0.31 -13.20
CA PRO A 150 18.85 -0.74 -13.97
C PRO A 150 18.47 -2.22 -13.79
N GLU A 151 19.38 -3.09 -13.30
CA GLU A 151 19.13 -4.53 -13.10
C GLU A 151 18.09 -4.83 -12.00
N VAL A 152 17.69 -3.83 -11.19
CA VAL A 152 16.63 -4.02 -10.18
C VAL A 152 15.22 -3.97 -10.77
N VAL A 153 15.07 -3.57 -12.05
CA VAL A 153 13.81 -3.24 -12.73
C VAL A 153 13.64 -4.07 -14.01
N ASP A 154 12.42 -4.50 -14.31
CA ASP A 154 12.11 -5.31 -15.50
C ASP A 154 12.03 -4.46 -16.78
N TYR A 155 11.46 -3.25 -16.67
CA TYR A 155 11.36 -2.27 -17.76
C TYR A 155 12.00 -0.93 -17.36
N PRO A 156 13.34 -0.80 -17.46
CA PRO A 156 14.06 0.43 -17.11
C PRO A 156 13.92 1.49 -18.21
N ILE A 157 13.52 2.72 -17.83
CA ILE A 157 13.43 3.90 -18.70
C ILE A 157 14.56 4.87 -18.31
N PRO A 158 15.65 4.97 -19.09
CA PRO A 158 16.75 5.89 -18.78
C PRO A 158 16.30 7.35 -18.92
N GLY A 159 16.29 8.10 -17.80
CA GLY A 159 15.73 9.44 -17.76
C GLY A 159 16.00 10.19 -16.46
N ASN A 160 15.86 11.51 -16.50
CA ASN A 160 16.00 12.39 -15.33
C ASN A 160 14.72 12.33 -14.45
N ASP A 161 14.88 11.98 -13.18
CA ASP A 161 13.82 11.86 -12.17
C ASP A 161 13.77 13.04 -11.15
N ASP A 162 14.77 13.93 -11.16
CA ASP A 162 14.81 15.15 -10.33
C ASP A 162 13.88 16.26 -10.85
N ALA A 163 13.76 16.38 -12.18
CA ALA A 163 13.07 17.50 -12.80
C ALA A 163 11.56 17.26 -12.90
N ILE A 164 10.76 18.12 -12.21
CA ILE A 164 9.29 18.10 -12.22
C ILE A 164 8.70 17.98 -13.65
N ARG A 165 9.29 18.67 -14.64
CA ARG A 165 8.85 18.59 -16.05
C ARG A 165 9.07 17.21 -16.67
N SER A 166 10.21 16.57 -16.40
CA SER A 166 10.55 15.23 -16.89
C SER A 166 9.67 14.18 -16.22
N VAL A 167 9.55 14.24 -14.89
CA VAL A 167 8.66 13.38 -14.09
C VAL A 167 7.22 13.47 -14.58
N ARG A 168 6.69 14.68 -14.77
CA ARG A 168 5.33 14.89 -15.28
C ARG A 168 5.15 14.29 -16.68
N LEU A 169 6.14 14.46 -17.57
CA LEU A 169 6.11 13.86 -18.90
C LEU A 169 6.04 12.32 -18.84
N TYR A 170 6.86 11.67 -18.02
CA TYR A 170 6.81 10.21 -17.87
C TYR A 170 5.46 9.73 -17.28
N ALA A 171 4.98 10.39 -16.22
CA ALA A 171 3.69 10.07 -15.61
C ALA A 171 2.52 10.24 -16.61
N GLN A 172 2.56 11.29 -17.44
CA GLN A 172 1.57 11.55 -18.50
C GLN A 172 1.57 10.46 -19.57
N LEU A 173 2.74 10.13 -20.12
CA LEU A 173 2.87 9.08 -21.14
C LEU A 173 2.37 7.72 -20.64
N VAL A 174 2.69 7.36 -19.38
CA VAL A 174 2.23 6.11 -18.75
C VAL A 174 0.71 6.15 -18.52
N ALA A 175 0.16 7.26 -18.02
CA ALA A 175 -1.29 7.42 -17.83
C ALA A 175 -2.07 7.38 -19.16
N ASP A 176 -1.53 7.97 -20.23
CA ASP A 176 -2.12 7.94 -21.57
C ASP A 176 -2.08 6.52 -22.16
N ALA A 177 -0.97 5.79 -22.01
CA ALA A 177 -0.88 4.38 -22.43
C ALA A 177 -1.86 3.47 -21.65
N ILE A 178 -2.14 3.77 -20.38
CA ILE A 178 -3.18 3.07 -19.60
C ILE A 178 -4.58 3.38 -20.14
N LEU A 179 -4.86 4.65 -20.48
CA LEU A 179 -6.16 5.06 -21.03
C LEU A 179 -6.38 4.45 -22.43
N GLU A 180 -5.36 4.43 -23.29
CA GLU A 180 -5.38 3.75 -24.59
C GLU A 180 -5.59 2.24 -24.42
N GLY A 181 -4.84 1.60 -23.51
CA GLY A 181 -5.02 0.19 -23.18
C GLY A 181 -6.44 -0.12 -22.71
N LYS A 182 -7.02 0.70 -21.80
CA LYS A 182 -8.42 0.58 -21.36
C LYS A 182 -9.44 0.78 -22.50
N ALA A 183 -9.15 1.66 -23.46
CA ALA A 183 -10.02 1.93 -24.61
C ALA A 183 -9.93 0.83 -25.69
N SER A 184 -8.77 0.18 -25.84
CA SER A 184 -8.54 -0.93 -26.79
C SER A 184 -9.37 -2.17 -26.48
N VAL A 185 -9.77 -2.36 -25.21
CA VAL A 185 -10.68 -3.42 -24.81
C VAL A 185 -12.06 -3.11 -25.39
N PRO A 186 -12.66 -4.00 -26.21
CA PRO A 186 -14.05 -3.85 -26.58
C PRO A 186 -14.88 -3.74 -25.30
N GLN A 187 -15.45 -2.56 -25.08
CA GLN A 187 -16.45 -2.41 -24.05
C GLN A 187 -17.62 -3.27 -24.52
N ILE A 188 -17.74 -4.47 -23.93
CA ILE A 188 -19.00 -5.17 -23.86
C ILE A 188 -19.90 -4.27 -22.99
N LYS A 189 -20.41 -3.21 -23.62
CA LYS A 189 -21.65 -2.57 -23.23
C LYS A 189 -22.63 -3.71 -23.20
N GLY A 190 -22.92 -4.19 -21.99
CA GLY A 190 -23.87 -5.26 -21.82
C GLY A 190 -25.18 -4.78 -22.42
N ASN A 191 -25.56 -5.34 -23.58
CA ASN A 191 -26.89 -5.19 -24.13
C ASN A 191 -27.80 -6.02 -23.22
N ARG A 192 -28.04 -5.50 -22.01
CA ARG A 192 -28.77 -6.17 -20.92
C ARG A 192 -30.28 -6.00 -21.08
N GLU A 193 -30.70 -5.49 -22.24
CA GLU A 193 -32.07 -5.22 -22.64
C GLU A 193 -32.34 -5.70 -24.08
N GLU A 194 -31.80 -6.87 -24.46
CA GLU A 194 -32.34 -7.64 -25.59
C GLU A 194 -32.14 -9.15 -25.38
N PHE A 195 -32.58 -9.67 -24.23
CA PHE A 195 -32.91 -11.09 -24.13
C PHE A 195 -34.34 -11.27 -24.62
N VAL A 196 -34.51 -11.34 -25.94
CA VAL A 196 -35.77 -11.81 -26.54
C VAL A 196 -35.86 -13.30 -26.24
N GLU A 197 -36.75 -13.67 -25.33
CA GLU A 197 -37.12 -15.06 -25.15
C GLU A 197 -37.81 -15.51 -26.46
N LEU A 198 -37.27 -16.54 -27.11
CA LEU A 198 -37.79 -17.07 -28.37
C LEU A 198 -38.65 -18.29 -28.07
N ASP A 199 -39.77 -18.44 -28.75
CA ASP A 199 -40.53 -19.69 -28.77
C ASP A 199 -39.75 -20.81 -29.50
N ALA A 200 -40.28 -22.04 -29.47
CA ALA A 200 -39.64 -23.20 -30.12
C ALA A 200 -39.54 -23.06 -31.64
N GLU A 201 -40.24 -22.07 -32.21
CA GLU A 201 -40.33 -21.74 -33.63
C GLU A 201 -39.55 -20.46 -33.99
N GLY A 202 -38.83 -19.85 -33.04
CA GLY A 202 -37.85 -18.78 -33.28
C GLY A 202 -38.43 -17.38 -33.46
N LYS A 203 -39.55 -17.03 -32.81
CA LYS A 203 -40.19 -15.70 -32.91
C LYS A 203 -40.17 -14.92 -31.58
N PRO A 204 -40.10 -13.57 -31.63
CA PRO A 204 -40.20 -12.74 -30.43
C PRO A 204 -41.59 -12.81 -29.78
N ILE A 205 -41.64 -12.97 -28.45
CA ILE A 205 -42.87 -12.91 -27.65
C ILE A 205 -42.99 -11.55 -26.93
N ASP A 206 -43.81 -10.66 -27.47
CA ASP A 206 -44.23 -9.43 -26.80
C ASP A 206 -45.12 -9.74 -25.61
N THR A 207 -44.56 -9.73 -24.40
CA THR A 207 -45.29 -10.00 -23.14
C THR A 207 -46.04 -8.76 -22.64
N ALA A 208 -47.02 -8.31 -23.43
CA ALA A 208 -47.74 -7.06 -23.21
C ALA A 208 -49.28 -7.18 -23.26
N ASP A 209 -49.88 -8.26 -22.72
CA ASP A 209 -51.24 -8.17 -22.15
C ASP A 209 -51.61 -9.30 -21.16
N LYS A 210 -52.53 -8.97 -20.24
CA LYS A 210 -53.31 -9.82 -19.30
C LYS A 210 -52.62 -10.41 -18.04
N PRO A 211 -53.40 -10.67 -16.96
CA PRO A 211 -53.12 -9.99 -15.68
C PRO A 211 -52.80 -10.91 -14.49
N ALA A 212 -52.33 -10.30 -13.40
CA ALA A 212 -51.83 -10.98 -12.21
C ALA A 212 -52.90 -11.55 -11.27
N ALA A 213 -52.84 -12.86 -11.00
CA ALA A 213 -53.14 -13.50 -9.70
C ALA A 213 -52.93 -15.05 -9.78
N PRO A 214 -52.71 -15.76 -8.65
CA PRO A 214 -51.88 -15.43 -7.50
C PRO A 214 -50.81 -16.52 -7.22
N ARG A 215 -49.76 -16.18 -6.45
CA ARG A 215 -48.67 -17.11 -6.08
C ARG A 215 -49.16 -18.29 -5.23
N LYS A 216 -49.21 -19.51 -5.80
CA LYS A 216 -49.30 -20.75 -5.01
C LYS A 216 -47.91 -21.20 -4.54
N LYS A 217 -47.67 -21.13 -3.22
CA LYS A 217 -46.52 -21.79 -2.58
C LYS A 217 -46.66 -23.31 -2.75
N VAL A 218 -45.70 -23.96 -3.40
CA VAL A 218 -45.60 -25.43 -3.41
C VAL A 218 -44.39 -25.85 -2.59
N ALA A 219 -44.59 -25.97 -1.29
CA ALA A 219 -43.67 -26.74 -0.45
C ALA A 219 -43.95 -28.23 -0.67
N ARG A 220 -42.97 -29.01 -1.15
CA ARG A 220 -43.04 -30.48 -1.09
C ARG A 220 -41.71 -31.11 -0.73
N LYS A 221 -41.57 -31.37 0.57
CA LYS A 221 -40.52 -32.14 1.23
C LYS A 221 -40.89 -33.64 1.19
N VAL A 222 -40.21 -34.44 0.38
CA VAL A 222 -40.23 -35.93 0.38
C VAL A 222 -38.88 -36.40 -0.20
N ALA A 223 -38.10 -37.32 0.38
CA ALA A 223 -38.15 -37.94 1.71
C ALA A 223 -36.73 -38.15 2.27
N ARG A 224 -36.61 -38.05 3.59
CA ARG A 224 -35.43 -38.46 4.37
C ARG A 224 -35.48 -39.97 4.56
N LYS A 225 -34.46 -40.72 4.12
CA LYS A 225 -34.30 -42.13 4.49
C LYS A 225 -33.75 -42.21 5.92
N THR A 226 -34.63 -42.42 6.90
CA THR A 226 -34.27 -42.69 8.30
C THR A 226 -34.46 -44.16 8.64
N ALA A 227 -33.41 -44.80 9.17
CA ALA A 227 -33.46 -45.75 10.28
C ALA A 227 -32.02 -46.13 10.69
N ALA A 228 -31.70 -46.49 11.94
CA ALA A 228 -32.28 -46.16 13.26
C ALA A 228 -31.36 -46.77 14.34
N LYS A 229 -31.19 -46.05 15.47
CA LYS A 229 -30.77 -46.47 16.85
C LYS A 229 -30.01 -45.28 17.47
N ALA A 230 -30.56 -44.44 18.35
CA ALA A 230 -31.42 -44.63 19.53
C ALA A 230 -30.64 -45.11 20.77
N ASP A 231 -30.59 -44.23 21.77
CA ASP A 231 -29.94 -44.37 23.08
C ASP A 231 -30.53 -45.44 24.00
N SER A 232 -29.69 -45.93 24.92
CA SER A 232 -30.14 -46.40 26.24
C SER A 232 -28.99 -46.35 27.27
N LYS A 233 -29.19 -45.59 28.36
CA LYS A 233 -28.39 -45.61 29.59
C LYS A 233 -29.24 -46.24 30.71
N PRO A 234 -28.69 -47.08 31.61
CA PRO A 234 -28.34 -46.66 32.99
C PRO A 234 -26.91 -47.16 33.36
N ALA A 235 -26.04 -46.47 34.09
CA ALA A 235 -26.11 -45.99 35.48
C ALA A 235 -26.12 -47.12 36.55
N GLU A 236 -24.94 -47.48 37.09
CA GLU A 236 -24.73 -47.77 38.53
C GLU A 236 -23.22 -47.75 38.91
N ALA A 237 -22.91 -47.44 40.17
CA ALA A 237 -21.61 -47.57 40.86
C ALA A 237 -21.90 -47.85 42.34
N PRO A 238 -21.10 -48.67 43.07
CA PRO A 238 -19.85 -48.21 43.72
C PRO A 238 -18.70 -49.27 43.61
N ALA A 239 -17.58 -49.34 44.36
CA ALA A 239 -17.17 -48.65 45.60
C ALA A 239 -15.62 -48.53 45.80
N GLU A 240 -15.29 -47.99 46.98
CA GLU A 240 -14.05 -47.87 47.77
C GLU A 240 -13.21 -49.17 47.95
N GLY A 241 -11.93 -49.17 48.39
CA GLY A 241 -11.00 -48.10 48.77
C GLY A 241 -9.88 -48.58 49.75
N LYS A 242 -8.91 -47.71 50.09
CA LYS A 242 -7.87 -47.84 51.17
C LYS A 242 -6.75 -48.91 50.92
N THR A 243 -5.49 -48.81 51.40
CA THR A 243 -4.79 -47.84 52.31
C THR A 243 -3.24 -47.98 52.21
N ALA A 244 -2.51 -46.85 52.37
CA ALA A 244 -1.23 -46.63 53.12
C ALA A 244 0.03 -47.54 52.87
N ALA A 245 1.28 -47.17 53.17
CA ALA A 245 1.86 -46.02 53.90
C ALA A 245 3.37 -45.79 53.59
N LYS A 246 3.85 -44.53 53.79
CA LYS A 246 5.18 -44.11 54.34
C LYS A 246 6.51 -44.53 53.62
N ALA A 247 7.65 -43.84 53.77
CA ALA A 247 8.04 -42.74 54.69
C ALA A 247 9.20 -41.85 54.15
N ASP A 248 9.25 -40.60 54.66
CA ASP A 248 10.43 -39.76 55.02
C ASP A 248 11.57 -39.45 54.00
N SER A 249 12.27 -38.30 54.03
CA SER A 249 12.38 -37.24 55.06
C SER A 249 12.63 -35.81 54.50
N LYS A 250 12.42 -34.78 55.35
CA LYS A 250 12.88 -33.37 55.25
C LYS A 250 13.47 -32.98 56.62
N PRO A 251 14.49 -32.09 56.72
CA PRO A 251 14.26 -30.65 57.01
C PRO A 251 15.18 -29.74 56.14
N ALA A 252 14.83 -28.53 55.67
CA ALA A 252 14.26 -27.33 56.31
C ALA A 252 15.26 -26.46 57.12
N GLU A 253 15.82 -25.41 56.50
CA GLU A 253 16.04 -24.08 57.13
C GLU A 253 16.38 -22.97 56.11
N ALA A 254 16.32 -21.70 56.54
CA ALA A 254 16.60 -20.43 55.83
C ALA A 254 16.78 -19.33 56.92
N PRO A 255 17.05 -18.02 56.63
CA PRO A 255 17.89 -17.35 55.62
C PRO A 255 18.92 -16.33 56.23
N ALA A 256 19.85 -15.78 55.44
CA ALA A 256 20.62 -14.49 55.64
C ALA A 256 21.50 -14.27 54.37
N GLU A 257 21.76 -13.08 53.78
CA GLU A 257 22.23 -11.74 54.23
C GLU A 257 23.73 -11.63 54.58
N GLY A 258 24.37 -10.51 54.14
CA GLY A 258 25.80 -10.16 54.30
C GLY A 258 26.68 -10.55 53.09
N GLU A 259 27.17 -9.69 52.18
CA GLU A 259 27.75 -8.31 52.21
C GLU A 259 29.29 -8.26 52.40
N THR A 260 29.95 -7.31 51.71
CA THR A 260 31.39 -6.97 51.68
C THR A 260 32.30 -7.98 50.95
N GLY A 261 33.37 -7.61 50.22
CA GLY A 261 33.98 -6.34 49.80
C GLY A 261 35.32 -6.67 49.07
N ALA A 262 36.12 -5.78 48.47
CA ALA A 262 36.00 -4.37 48.11
C ALA A 262 37.20 -3.96 47.19
N LYS A 263 37.01 -2.96 46.29
CA LYS A 263 38.04 -2.10 45.63
C LYS A 263 39.10 -2.81 44.71
N ALA A 264 39.81 -2.16 43.79
CA ALA A 264 39.99 -0.73 43.48
C ALA A 264 40.19 -0.46 41.95
N ASP A 265 40.20 0.83 41.59
CA ASP A 265 40.39 1.43 40.26
C ASP A 265 41.56 0.94 39.38
N SER A 266 41.36 1.01 38.05
CA SER A 266 42.39 1.52 37.12
C SER A 266 41.82 2.02 35.78
N LYS A 267 41.76 3.36 35.68
CA LYS A 267 41.84 4.24 34.49
C LYS A 267 42.11 3.60 33.10
N PRO A 268 41.34 3.95 32.05
CA PRO A 268 41.81 3.97 30.66
C PRO A 268 42.64 5.24 30.38
N ALA A 269 43.74 5.08 29.65
CA ALA A 269 44.48 6.20 29.07
C ALA A 269 44.20 6.25 27.56
N GLU A 270 44.07 7.45 27.02
CA GLU A 270 44.09 7.71 25.58
C GLU A 270 45.06 8.87 25.31
N VAL A 271 45.79 8.79 24.20
CA VAL A 271 46.92 9.66 23.84
C VAL A 271 46.66 10.26 22.43
N PRO A 272 47.45 11.22 21.93
CA PRO A 272 46.98 12.57 21.65
C PRO A 272 46.64 12.81 20.18
N ALA A 273 46.06 13.98 19.90
CA ALA A 273 45.88 14.49 18.54
C ALA A 273 46.99 15.50 18.16
N GLU A 274 47.68 15.20 17.07
CA GLU A 274 48.44 16.14 16.22
C GLU A 274 48.01 15.85 14.77
N GLY A 275 47.85 16.81 13.85
CA GLY A 275 47.96 18.27 13.95
C GLY A 275 47.58 18.93 12.60
N GLU A 276 47.79 20.26 12.49
CA GLU A 276 47.77 21.08 11.25
C GLU A 276 46.46 21.17 10.43
N THR A 277 46.10 22.27 9.73
CA THR A 277 46.81 23.52 9.39
C THR A 277 45.84 24.73 9.26
N ALA A 278 46.42 25.93 9.24
CA ALA A 278 45.96 27.14 8.53
C ALA A 278 44.58 27.78 8.86
N ALA A 279 44.63 28.88 9.61
CA ALA A 279 43.60 29.92 9.54
C ALA A 279 43.86 30.83 8.32
N ALA A 280 42.81 31.12 7.55
CA ALA A 280 42.85 32.11 6.47
C ALA A 280 41.96 33.32 6.83
N GLU A 281 42.55 34.50 6.72
CA GLU A 281 41.94 35.80 7.05
C GLU A 281 41.05 36.29 5.90
N ALA A 282 39.86 36.80 6.23
CA ALA A 282 38.99 37.49 5.28
C ALA A 282 39.13 39.01 5.45
N PRO A 283 38.94 39.78 4.37
CA PRO A 283 38.29 41.08 4.51
C PRO A 283 37.04 41.22 3.64
N ALA A 284 36.08 41.97 4.18
CA ALA A 284 34.81 42.27 3.56
C ALA A 284 34.90 43.44 2.55
N ALA A 285 33.82 43.60 1.79
CA ALA A 285 33.67 44.63 0.79
C ALA A 285 33.78 46.07 1.33
N LYS A 286 34.28 46.97 0.48
CA LYS A 286 33.80 48.35 0.39
C LYS A 286 33.45 48.67 -1.05
N ALA A 287 32.31 49.32 -1.22
CA ALA A 287 31.99 50.04 -2.44
C ALA A 287 32.57 51.45 -2.33
N ASP A 288 33.15 51.97 -3.40
CA ASP A 288 33.31 53.39 -3.60
C ASP A 288 32.83 53.75 -5.02
N ASN A 289 32.11 54.86 -5.09
CA ASN A 289 31.44 55.37 -6.26
C ASN A 289 32.25 56.54 -6.80
N GLU A 290 32.70 56.46 -8.06
CA GLU A 290 33.05 57.67 -8.78
C GLU A 290 32.75 57.55 -10.27
N THR A 291 32.19 58.63 -10.81
CA THR A 291 31.62 58.70 -12.15
C THR A 291 32.44 59.70 -12.95
N GLU A 292 33.16 59.26 -13.99
CA GLU A 292 33.70 60.20 -14.97
C GLU A 292 33.65 59.62 -16.38
N GLY A 293 32.97 60.35 -17.26
CA GLY A 293 32.86 60.06 -18.69
C GLY A 293 33.39 61.23 -19.50
N LYS A 294 34.44 60.96 -20.27
CA LYS A 294 35.11 61.71 -21.37
C LYS A 294 36.45 60.97 -21.58
N GLU A 295 37.05 60.88 -22.76
CA GLU A 295 36.86 61.61 -24.01
C GLU A 295 37.13 60.71 -25.24
N LYS A 296 36.95 61.28 -26.43
CA LYS A 296 37.11 60.67 -27.77
C LYS A 296 38.50 60.05 -28.03
N ALA A 297 38.52 58.98 -28.81
CA ALA A 297 39.28 58.87 -30.06
C ALA A 297 38.65 57.76 -30.95
#